data_AF-A0A0N5CZE6-F1
#
_entry.id   AF-A0A0N5CZE6-F1
#
_cell.length_a   1.000
_cell.length_b   1.000
_cell.length_c   1.000
_cell.angle_alpha   90.00
_cell.angle_beta   90.00
_cell.angle_gamma   90.00
#
_symmetry.space_group_name_H-M   'P 1'
#
loop_
_entity.id
_entity.type
_entity.pdbx_description
1 polymer ?
#
loop_
_entity_poly.entity_id
_entity_poly.type
_entity_poly.pdbx_seq_one_letter_code
_entity_poly.pdbx_strand_id
1 'polypeptide(L)'
;MPPSVYNYLSTAQQRTGNSNVNADELCNVCGDRSTGNHYGVRSCEGCKGFFRRTVQRKFSYTCYKQGDCNISLKTRNRCQLCRFTKCVGVGMRQELVRLERIRRKKINDNK
;
A
#
# COMPACT_ATOMS: atom_id res chain seq x y z
N MET A 1 46.86 -16.88 -12.68
CA MET A 1 46.10 -16.32 -13.82
C MET A 1 46.00 -17.41 -14.88
N PRO A 2 44.84 -17.75 -15.48
CA PRO A 2 43.43 -17.38 -15.31
C PRO A 2 42.63 -18.55 -14.62
N PRO A 3 41.27 -18.59 -14.53
CA PRO A 3 40.33 -18.83 -15.65
C PRO A 3 39.13 -17.86 -15.64
N SER A 4 38.73 -17.26 -16.76
CA SER A 4 37.89 -17.79 -17.85
C SER A 4 36.47 -18.21 -17.44
N VAL A 5 35.53 -17.43 -17.99
CA VAL A 5 34.14 -17.75 -18.34
C VAL A 5 33.10 -17.68 -17.22
N TYR A 6 32.52 -16.48 -17.13
CA TYR A 6 31.27 -16.14 -16.49
C TYR A 6 30.12 -17.03 -17.02
N ASN A 7 29.66 -17.99 -16.22
CA ASN A 7 28.39 -18.68 -16.40
C ASN A 7 27.36 -18.06 -15.44
N TYR A 8 26.63 -17.05 -15.90
CA TYR A 8 25.44 -16.53 -15.22
C TYR A 8 24.18 -17.06 -15.90
N LEU A 9 23.91 -18.36 -15.70
CA LEU A 9 22.58 -18.92 -15.84
C LEU A 9 21.97 -18.97 -14.44
N SER A 10 21.38 -17.86 -13.99
CA SER A 10 20.35 -17.85 -12.95
C SER A 10 19.72 -16.46 -12.82
N THR A 11 18.40 -16.42 -13.00
CA THR A 11 17.45 -15.39 -12.51
C THR A 11 17.37 -14.02 -13.18
N ALA A 12 17.47 -13.94 -14.51
CA ALA A 12 16.75 -12.91 -15.26
C ALA A 12 15.30 -13.37 -15.51
N GLN A 13 14.45 -13.31 -14.46
CA GLN A 13 13.01 -13.39 -14.64
C GLN A 13 12.53 -12.15 -15.40
N GLN A 14 12.45 -12.32 -16.72
CA GLN A 14 11.62 -11.55 -17.63
C GLN A 14 10.21 -11.44 -17.02
N ARG A 15 9.83 -10.27 -16.50
CA ARG A 15 8.41 -9.92 -16.36
C ARG A 15 8.02 -9.12 -17.60
N THR A 16 7.88 -9.85 -18.68
CA THR A 16 7.05 -9.44 -19.82
C THR A 16 5.67 -9.08 -19.28
N GLY A 17 5.24 -7.85 -19.55
CA GLY A 17 3.91 -7.37 -19.22
C GLY A 17 2.89 -8.20 -19.97
N ASN A 18 2.20 -9.08 -19.26
CA ASN A 18 1.04 -9.77 -19.79
C ASN A 18 -0.20 -8.90 -19.54
N SER A 19 -0.71 -8.32 -20.62
CA SER A 19 -1.85 -7.42 -20.68
C SER A 19 -3.15 -8.19 -20.40
N ASN A 20 -3.49 -8.33 -19.12
CA ASN A 20 -4.86 -8.49 -18.60
C ASN A 20 -4.82 -8.35 -17.08
N VAL A 21 -4.20 -7.26 -16.58
CA VAL A 21 -4.41 -6.90 -15.17
C VAL A 21 -5.83 -6.37 -15.10
N ASN A 22 -6.77 -7.23 -14.72
CA ASN A 22 -8.13 -6.81 -14.39
C ASN A 22 -8.00 -5.59 -13.45
N ALA A 23 -8.69 -4.49 -13.75
CA ALA A 23 -8.68 -3.31 -12.89
C ALA A 23 -9.09 -3.68 -11.45
N ASP A 24 -9.86 -4.76 -11.33
CA ASP A 24 -10.19 -5.48 -10.12
C ASP A 24 -9.02 -6.16 -9.39
N GLU A 25 -7.76 -6.05 -9.80
CA GLU A 25 -6.62 -6.54 -9.01
C GLU A 25 -5.70 -5.42 -8.54
N LEU A 26 -6.06 -4.16 -8.81
CA LEU A 26 -5.22 -3.02 -8.52
C LEU A 26 -5.66 -2.28 -7.26
N CYS A 27 -4.70 -1.66 -6.59
CA CYS A 27 -4.95 -0.81 -5.43
C CYS A 27 -5.51 0.54 -5.89
N ASN A 28 -6.74 0.85 -5.47
CA ASN A 28 -7.42 2.10 -5.83
C ASN A 28 -6.67 3.38 -5.41
N VAL A 29 -5.72 3.27 -4.46
CA VAL A 29 -4.91 4.40 -4.00
C VAL A 29 -3.70 4.66 -4.89
N CYS A 30 -2.94 3.62 -5.27
CA CYS A 30 -1.61 3.81 -5.89
C CYS A 30 -1.35 2.97 -7.14
N GLY A 31 -2.30 2.12 -7.54
CA GLY A 31 -2.17 1.25 -8.72
C GLY A 31 -1.23 0.05 -8.54
N ASP A 32 -0.70 -0.18 -7.34
CA ASP A 32 0.05 -1.41 -7.01
C ASP A 32 -0.87 -2.63 -6.98
N ARG A 33 -0.32 -3.85 -7.05
CA ARG A 33 -1.10 -5.08 -6.92
C ARG A 33 -1.81 -5.12 -5.57
N SER A 34 -3.13 -5.27 -5.61
CA SER A 34 -3.94 -5.40 -4.40
C SER A 34 -3.82 -6.80 -3.82
N THR A 35 -3.92 -6.88 -2.49
CA THR A 35 -4.04 -8.15 -1.73
C THR A 35 -5.48 -8.40 -1.28
N GLY A 36 -6.44 -7.57 -1.72
CA GLY A 36 -7.85 -7.63 -1.34
C GLY A 36 -8.38 -6.34 -0.72
N ASN A 37 -9.52 -6.45 -0.05
CA ASN A 37 -10.20 -5.33 0.58
C ASN A 37 -9.64 -5.05 1.98
N HIS A 38 -9.12 -3.85 2.17
CA HIS A 38 -8.65 -3.37 3.47
C HIS A 38 -9.36 -2.08 3.83
N TYR A 39 -9.95 -2.04 5.02
CA TYR A 39 -10.68 -0.86 5.52
C TYR A 39 -11.77 -0.35 4.56
N GLY A 40 -12.44 -1.27 3.86
CA GLY A 40 -13.56 -0.96 2.97
C GLY A 40 -13.19 -0.77 1.50
N VAL A 41 -11.89 -0.78 1.13
CA VAL A 41 -11.45 -0.54 -0.25
C VAL A 41 -10.39 -1.55 -0.68
N ARG A 42 -10.44 -1.95 -1.95
CA ARG A 42 -9.40 -2.76 -2.58
C ARG A 42 -8.05 -2.03 -2.56
N SER A 43 -7.07 -2.60 -1.87
CA SER A 43 -5.77 -1.94 -1.68
C SER A 43 -4.61 -2.91 -1.52
N CYS A 44 -3.39 -2.39 -1.64
CA CYS A 44 -2.15 -3.14 -1.42
C CYS A 44 -1.74 -3.07 0.07
N GLU A 45 -0.85 -3.98 0.49
CA GLU A 45 -0.31 -4.01 1.86
C GLU A 45 0.36 -2.69 2.26
N GLY A 46 0.99 -1.99 1.31
CA GLY A 46 1.61 -0.69 1.57
C GLY A 46 0.62 0.38 1.99
N CYS A 47 -0.52 0.49 1.30
CA CYS A 47 -1.56 1.47 1.61
C CYS A 47 -2.40 1.07 2.83
N LYS A 48 -2.68 -0.23 3.00
CA LYS A 48 -3.27 -0.78 4.24
C LYS A 48 -2.46 -0.41 5.47
N GLY A 49 -1.16 -0.74 5.46
CA GLY A 49 -0.27 -0.48 6.60
C GLY A 49 -0.09 1.00 6.88
N PHE A 50 0.00 1.83 5.82
CA PHE A 50 0.03 3.28 5.93
C PHE A 50 -1.23 3.82 6.61
N PHE A 51 -2.41 3.50 6.08
CA PHE A 51 -3.69 3.97 6.62
C PHE A 51 -3.88 3.58 8.09
N ARG A 52 -3.59 2.31 8.43
CA ARG A 52 -3.63 1.82 9.81
C ARG A 52 -2.77 2.66 10.75
N ARG A 53 -1.49 2.89 10.39
CA ARG A 53 -0.56 3.66 11.23
C ARG A 53 -0.99 5.12 11.38
N THR A 54 -1.44 5.75 10.29
CA THR A 54 -1.93 7.13 10.30
C THR A 54 -3.12 7.29 11.23
N VAL A 55 -4.12 6.41 11.14
CA VAL A 55 -5.32 6.48 11.98
C VAL A 55 -5.01 6.17 13.45
N GLN A 56 -4.16 5.17 13.73
CA GLN A 56 -3.83 4.78 15.10
C GLN A 56 -3.02 5.83 15.84
N ARG A 57 -2.04 6.44 15.17
CA ARG A 57 -1.15 7.45 15.76
C ARG A 57 -1.66 8.87 15.60
N LYS A 58 -2.79 9.07 14.90
CA LYS A 58 -3.37 10.38 14.60
C LYS A 58 -2.34 11.35 13.99
N PHE A 59 -1.56 10.88 13.03
CA PHE A 59 -0.56 11.72 12.39
C PHE A 59 -1.22 12.86 11.62
N SER A 60 -0.74 14.08 11.86
CA SER A 60 -0.97 15.22 10.99
C SER A 60 0.18 15.31 10.00
N TYR A 61 -0.13 15.40 8.71
CA TYR A 61 0.85 15.50 7.64
C TYR A 61 0.72 16.85 6.93
N THR A 62 1.84 17.37 6.44
CA THR A 62 1.88 18.57 5.59
C THR A 62 2.30 18.18 4.18
N CYS A 63 1.65 18.72 3.16
CA CYS A 63 2.11 18.56 1.78
C CYS A 63 3.34 19.45 1.55
N TYR A 64 4.30 18.96 0.79
CA TYR A 64 5.46 19.77 0.35
C TYR A 64 5.15 20.64 -0.89
N LYS A 65 3.91 20.55 -1.41
CA LYS A 65 3.36 21.32 -2.54
C LYS A 65 1.98 21.89 -2.15
N GLN A 66 0.99 21.78 -3.04
CA GLN A 66 -0.34 22.40 -2.93
C GLN A 66 -1.45 21.40 -2.56
N GLY A 67 -1.10 20.21 -2.05
CA GLY A 67 -2.10 19.22 -1.61
C GLY A 67 -2.65 18.31 -2.71
N ASP A 68 -2.09 18.36 -3.92
CA ASP A 68 -2.58 17.72 -5.15
C ASP A 68 -1.61 16.66 -5.73
N CYS A 69 -0.69 16.13 -4.91
CA CYS A 69 0.34 15.21 -5.40
C CYS A 69 -0.25 13.92 -6.00
N ASN A 70 0.18 13.57 -7.21
CA ASN A 70 -0.19 12.30 -7.84
C ASN A 70 0.42 11.10 -7.09
N ILE A 71 -0.46 10.19 -6.65
CA ILE A 71 -0.12 8.98 -5.90
C ILE A 71 -0.12 7.76 -6.83
N SER A 72 1.07 7.25 -7.12
CA SER A 72 1.35 6.02 -7.90
C SER A 72 2.26 5.06 -7.10
N LEU A 73 2.51 3.85 -7.61
CA LEU A 73 3.45 2.89 -7.02
C LEU A 73 4.82 3.53 -6.71
N LYS A 74 5.35 4.35 -7.62
CA LYS A 74 6.67 4.98 -7.51
C LYS A 74 6.65 6.23 -6.63
N THR A 75 5.54 6.96 -6.58
CA THR A 75 5.47 8.28 -5.93
C THR A 75 4.73 8.29 -4.59
N ARG A 76 4.03 7.21 -4.22
CA ARG A 76 3.17 7.15 -3.02
C ARG A 76 3.87 7.49 -1.70
N ASN A 77 5.18 7.37 -1.61
CA ASN A 77 5.93 7.70 -0.39
C ASN A 77 6.41 9.16 -0.34
N ARG A 78 6.29 9.93 -1.43
CA ARG A 78 6.78 11.32 -1.50
C ARG A 78 5.90 12.29 -0.71
N CYS A 79 4.59 12.09 -0.69
CA CYS A 79 3.65 12.93 0.05
C CYS A 79 2.72 12.09 0.93
N GLN A 80 2.89 12.16 2.24
CA GLN A 80 2.03 11.45 3.18
C GLN A 80 0.65 12.09 3.28
N LEU A 81 0.56 13.43 3.23
CA LEU A 81 -0.73 14.13 3.25
C LEU A 81 -1.61 13.70 2.07
N CYS A 82 -1.17 13.88 0.83
CA CYS A 82 -1.98 13.55 -0.34
C CYS A 82 -2.25 12.04 -0.45
N ARG A 83 -1.34 11.19 0.02
CA ARG A 83 -1.60 9.74 0.10
C ARG A 83 -2.74 9.44 1.05
N PHE A 84 -2.75 10.05 2.24
CA PHE A 84 -3.81 9.83 3.22
C PHE A 84 -5.14 10.42 2.74
N THR A 85 -5.12 11.64 2.18
CA THR A 85 -6.29 12.25 1.54
C THR A 85 -6.86 11.35 0.46
N LYS A 86 -6.01 10.78 -0.41
CA LYS A 86 -6.46 9.83 -1.44
C LYS A 86 -7.03 8.54 -0.83
N CYS A 87 -6.41 7.97 0.22
CA CYS A 87 -6.96 6.81 0.93
C CYS A 87 -8.40 7.05 1.39
N VAL A 88 -8.66 8.19 2.04
CA VAL A 88 -10.01 8.57 2.48
C VAL A 88 -10.91 8.85 1.28
N GLY A 89 -10.42 9.57 0.27
CA GLY A 89 -11.17 9.92 -0.93
C GLY A 89 -11.65 8.72 -1.76
N VAL A 90 -10.89 7.61 -1.76
CA VAL A 90 -11.34 6.35 -2.40
C VAL A 90 -12.23 5.49 -1.51
N GLY A 91 -12.53 5.92 -0.28
CA GLY A 91 -13.47 5.28 0.64
C GLY A 91 -12.85 4.46 1.78
N MET A 92 -11.56 4.62 2.12
CA MET A 92 -11.01 3.91 3.29
C MET A 92 -11.59 4.47 4.60
N ARG A 93 -12.10 3.57 5.44
CA ARG A 93 -12.89 3.87 6.63
C ARG A 93 -12.07 3.77 7.91
N GLN A 94 -11.90 4.88 8.63
CA GLN A 94 -11.09 4.94 9.86
C GLN A 94 -11.68 4.12 11.02
N GLU A 95 -13.01 4.01 11.07
CA GLU A 95 -13.76 3.23 12.04
C GLU A 95 -13.40 1.74 11.98
N LEU A 96 -13.12 1.20 10.79
CA LEU A 96 -12.75 -0.21 10.63
C LEU A 96 -11.37 -0.50 11.24
N VAL A 97 -10.46 0.49 11.24
CA VAL A 97 -9.17 0.40 11.95
C VAL A 97 -9.37 0.34 13.47
N ARG A 98 -10.33 1.12 13.99
CA ARG A 98 -10.61 1.17 15.43
C ARG A 98 -11.25 -0.13 15.93
N LEU A 99 -12.19 -0.70 15.17
CA LEU A 99 -12.81 -1.99 15.46
C LEU A 99 -11.79 -3.14 15.45
N GLU A 100 -10.87 -3.15 14.48
CA GLU A 100 -9.79 -4.12 14.41
C GLU A 100 -8.93 -4.11 15.69
N ARG A 101 -8.61 -2.93 16.22
CA ARG A 101 -7.86 -2.78 17.48
C ARG A 101 -8.60 -3.37 18.67
N ILE A 102 -9.90 -3.11 18.80
CA ILE A 102 -10.73 -3.63 19.90
C ILE A 102 -10.80 -5.16 19.83
N ARG A 103 -11.03 -5.72 18.64
CA ARG A 103 -11.07 -7.17 18.43
C ARG A 103 -9.76 -7.85 18.83
N ARG A 104 -8.61 -7.29 18.42
CA ARG A 104 -7.29 -7.82 18.79
C ARG A 104 -7.06 -7.77 20.31
N LYS A 105 -7.52 -6.73 20.99
CA LYS A 105 -7.42 -6.65 22.46
C LYS A 105 -8.21 -7.75 23.15
N LYS A 106 -9.47 -7.97 22.75
CA LYS A 106 -10.32 -9.06 23.28
C LYS A 106 -9.72 -10.46 23.09
N ILE A 107 -9.05 -10.71 21.97
CA ILE A 107 -8.38 -11.99 21.73
C ILE A 107 -7.21 -12.19 22.70
N ASN A 108 -6.43 -11.14 22.96
CA ASN A 108 -5.30 -11.23 23.87
C ASN A 108 -5.73 -11.33 25.34
N ASP A 109 -6.83 -10.69 25.72
CA ASP A 109 -7.38 -10.75 27.09
C ASP A 109 -7.99 -12.13 27.41
N ASN A 110 -8.33 -12.92 26.38
CA ASN A 110 -8.90 -14.26 26.50
C ASN A 110 -7.86 -15.40 26.39
N LYS A 111 -6.56 -15.09 26.40
CA LYS A 111 -5.45 -16.06 26.34
C LYS A 111 -4.65 -16.01 27.62
#